data_AF-A0A1K1MHW8-F1
#
_entry.id   AF-A0A1K1MHW8-F1
#
_cell.length_a   1.000
_cell.length_b   1.000
_cell.length_c   1.000
_cell.angle_alpha   90.00
_cell.angle_beta   90.00
_cell.angle_gamma   90.00
#
_symmetry.space_group_name_H-M   'P 1'
#
loop_
_entity.id
_entity.type
_entity.pdbx_description
1 polymer ?
#
loop_
_entity_poly.entity_id
_entity_poly.type
_entity_poly.pdbx_seq_one_letter_code
_entity_poly.pdbx_strand_id
1 'polypeptide(L)'
;MPVWNPWHGCKKLSPGCQNCYVYRRDSSIGKDASEITKTGSYDLPLKKDRQGRFKLTPESGVVFTCMTSDFFLPEADGWREGCWDIIRQRSDLHFHIITKRIDRFAECIPDDWGDGWENVTISCTCEDQERADFRLPVFIGLPIKHRRIVSEPMLEEINIEKYLADGLIEQVTCGGESGENARLCSFDWVKELRRQCVRSGVPFYFKQTGALFRMNGKDYRIERRFQMAQAEKSGYSYTPNTGCADRIRYTLPTRADLFARLAKSTFRSRFRLSDEDRQYIADKGLDVIRAHAADFVAKKLAPENPPKDGRQTPMRGHPIFKAQHATACCCRGCLEKWHNIPSGKTLTDRECAYITDVLMDWVVKRL
;
A
#
# COMPACT_ATOMS: atom_id res chain seq x y z
N MET A 1 12.03 -18.57 3.36
CA MET A 1 11.74 -17.50 4.35
C MET A 1 12.01 -18.04 5.74
N PRO A 2 13.17 -17.73 6.33
CA PRO A 2 13.51 -18.16 7.68
C PRO A 2 12.66 -17.40 8.71
N VAL A 3 12.25 -18.10 9.76
CA VAL A 3 11.44 -17.55 10.85
C VAL A 3 12.14 -17.84 12.18
N TRP A 4 12.27 -16.82 13.01
CA TRP A 4 12.80 -16.93 14.37
C TRP A 4 11.75 -16.47 15.38
N ASN A 5 11.29 -17.39 16.22
CA ASN A 5 10.32 -17.12 17.29
C ASN A 5 10.99 -17.32 18.65
N PRO A 6 11.70 -16.33 19.21
CA PRO A 6 12.40 -16.49 20.49
C PRO A 6 11.44 -16.74 21.65
N TRP A 7 10.22 -16.21 21.57
CA TRP A 7 9.07 -16.52 22.41
C TRP A 7 7.82 -16.70 21.55
N HIS A 8 6.80 -17.29 22.17
CA HIS A 8 5.52 -17.60 21.57
C HIS A 8 4.39 -17.17 22.51
N GLY A 9 3.25 -16.80 21.92
CA GLY A 9 2.12 -16.20 22.64
C GLY A 9 2.14 -14.68 22.56
N CYS A 10 1.00 -14.05 22.83
CA CYS A 10 0.84 -12.59 22.77
C CYS A 10 -0.35 -12.14 23.62
N LYS A 11 -0.47 -10.84 23.89
CA LYS A 11 -1.69 -10.20 24.38
C LYS A 11 -2.35 -9.41 23.26
N LYS A 12 -3.65 -9.62 23.01
CA LYS A 12 -4.42 -8.82 22.06
C LYS A 12 -4.39 -7.34 22.49
N LEU A 13 -4.22 -6.44 21.54
CA LEU A 13 -4.05 -4.99 21.79
C LEU A 13 -5.05 -4.12 21.03
N SER A 14 -5.42 -4.53 19.81
CA SER A 14 -6.17 -3.68 18.89
C SER A 14 -7.12 -4.53 18.02
N PRO A 15 -8.04 -3.90 17.25
CA PRO A 15 -9.01 -4.62 16.43
C PRO A 15 -8.39 -5.63 15.49
N GLY A 16 -7.17 -5.40 14.97
CA GLY A 16 -6.44 -6.35 14.12
C GLY A 16 -6.07 -7.67 14.82
N CYS A 17 -6.12 -7.73 16.16
CA CYS A 17 -5.84 -8.95 16.93
C CYS A 17 -7.07 -9.83 17.15
N GLN A 18 -8.29 -9.36 16.82
CA GLN A 18 -9.54 -10.05 17.16
C GLN A 18 -9.56 -11.50 16.64
N ASN A 19 -9.26 -11.69 15.35
CA ASN A 19 -9.25 -12.99 14.67
C ASN A 19 -7.82 -13.54 14.42
N CYS A 20 -6.88 -13.17 15.29
CA CYS A 20 -5.47 -13.53 15.17
C CYS A 20 -5.26 -15.03 14.93
N TYR A 21 -4.44 -15.35 13.93
CA TYR A 21 -4.19 -16.73 13.52
C TYR A 21 -3.45 -17.55 14.58
N VAL A 22 -2.64 -16.91 15.43
CA VAL A 22 -1.91 -17.57 16.53
C VAL A 22 -2.92 -18.11 17.54
N TYR A 23 -3.83 -17.24 18.03
CA TYR A 23 -4.92 -17.64 18.93
C TYR A 23 -5.79 -18.75 18.34
N ARG A 24 -6.13 -18.65 17.06
CA ARG A 24 -6.95 -19.66 16.37
C ARG A 24 -6.26 -21.02 16.31
N ARG A 25 -4.98 -21.03 15.91
CA ARG A 25 -4.18 -22.26 15.78
C ARG A 25 -3.94 -22.89 17.14
N ASP A 26 -3.56 -22.11 18.14
CA ASP A 26 -3.23 -22.63 19.46
C ASP A 26 -4.49 -23.16 20.15
N SER A 27 -5.63 -22.46 20.02
CA SER A 27 -6.93 -22.97 20.49
C SER A 27 -7.33 -24.30 19.84
N SER A 28 -7.03 -24.51 18.54
CA SER A 28 -7.35 -25.78 17.86
C SER A 28 -6.57 -27.00 18.39
N ILE A 29 -5.50 -26.77 19.17
CA ILE A 29 -4.71 -27.81 19.83
C ILE A 29 -4.79 -27.71 21.37
N GLY A 30 -5.76 -26.95 21.90
CA GLY A 30 -5.97 -26.82 23.35
C GLY A 30 -4.95 -25.96 24.09
N LYS A 31 -4.21 -25.09 23.39
CA LYS A 31 -3.21 -24.20 23.99
C LYS A 31 -3.74 -22.76 24.11
N ASP A 32 -3.48 -22.11 25.25
CA ASP A 32 -3.76 -20.68 25.41
C ASP A 32 -2.62 -19.83 24.84
N ALA A 33 -2.90 -19.09 23.75
CA ALA A 33 -1.96 -18.14 23.16
C ALA A 33 -1.71 -16.90 24.02
N SER A 34 -2.51 -16.67 25.06
CA SER A 34 -2.31 -15.58 26.02
C SER A 34 -1.18 -15.87 27.01
N GLU A 35 -0.73 -17.12 27.12
CA GLU A 35 0.43 -17.52 27.92
C GLU A 35 1.71 -17.34 27.11
N ILE A 36 2.51 -16.33 27.49
CA ILE A 36 3.76 -16.01 26.81
C ILE A 36 4.88 -16.87 27.37
N THR A 37 5.57 -17.60 26.49
CA THR A 37 6.64 -18.53 26.87
C THR A 37 7.85 -18.39 25.96
N LYS A 38 9.05 -18.44 26.55
CA LYS A 38 10.31 -18.57 25.81
C LYS A 38 10.32 -19.91 25.07
N THR A 39 10.74 -19.93 23.80
CA THR A 39 10.76 -21.18 23.01
C THR A 39 12.16 -21.79 22.96
N GLY A 40 12.24 -23.08 22.60
CA GLY A 40 13.51 -23.73 22.27
C GLY A 40 14.19 -23.19 21.00
N SER A 41 13.58 -22.23 20.31
CA SER A 41 14.16 -21.50 19.17
C SER A 41 14.81 -20.18 19.57
N TYR A 42 14.88 -19.85 20.86
CA TYR A 42 15.52 -18.62 21.36
C TYR A 42 16.92 -18.39 20.74
N ASP A 43 17.80 -19.39 20.78
CA ASP A 43 19.16 -19.28 20.23
C ASP A 43 19.27 -19.69 18.75
N LEU A 44 18.17 -19.79 17.99
CA LEU A 44 18.20 -20.31 16.61
C LEU A 44 19.24 -19.62 15.71
N PRO A 45 19.41 -18.29 15.72
CA PRO A 45 20.44 -17.64 14.90
C PRO A 45 21.86 -18.04 15.32
N LEU A 46 22.09 -18.54 16.52
CA LEU A 46 23.40 -19.04 16.94
C LEU A 46 23.60 -20.54 16.68
N LYS A 47 22.52 -21.29 16.39
CA LYS A 47 22.61 -22.74 16.20
C LYS A 47 23.45 -23.08 14.97
N LYS A 48 24.35 -24.03 15.17
CA LYS A 48 25.22 -24.61 14.13
C LYS A 48 24.81 -26.03 13.78
N ASP A 49 25.16 -26.48 12.59
CA ASP A 49 25.08 -27.87 12.17
C ASP A 49 26.26 -28.70 12.74
N ARG A 50 26.32 -30.00 12.42
CA ARG A 50 27.39 -30.89 12.88
C ARG A 50 28.77 -30.53 12.31
N GLN A 51 28.83 -29.70 11.27
CA GLN A 51 30.06 -29.23 10.64
C GLN A 51 30.48 -27.86 11.17
N GLY A 52 29.79 -27.32 12.19
CA GLY A 52 30.10 -26.03 12.79
C GLY A 52 29.61 -24.82 11.99
N ARG A 53 28.82 -25.02 10.92
CA ARG A 53 28.24 -23.94 10.11
C ARG A 53 26.94 -23.46 10.71
N PHE A 54 26.67 -22.16 10.69
CA PHE A 54 25.39 -21.64 11.16
C PHE A 54 24.22 -22.20 10.34
N LYS A 55 23.13 -22.57 11.01
CA LYS A 55 21.92 -23.07 10.35
C LYS A 55 21.19 -21.97 9.56
N LEU A 56 21.33 -20.72 9.99
CA LEU A 56 20.85 -19.55 9.27
C LEU A 56 22.04 -18.84 8.65
N THR A 57 21.98 -18.63 7.34
CA THR A 57 23.00 -17.94 6.54
C THR A 57 22.37 -16.77 5.79
N PRO A 58 23.16 -15.79 5.31
CA PRO A 58 22.63 -14.67 4.52
C PRO A 58 21.82 -15.13 3.30
N GLU A 59 22.23 -16.23 2.66
CA GLU A 59 21.55 -16.84 1.50
C GLU A 59 20.19 -17.43 1.86
N SER A 60 19.92 -17.65 3.14
CA SER A 60 18.59 -18.07 3.62
C SER A 60 17.55 -16.95 3.42
N GLY A 61 18.00 -15.70 3.26
CA GLY A 61 17.18 -14.50 3.16
C GLY A 61 16.82 -13.89 4.51
N VAL A 62 15.90 -12.92 4.49
CA VAL A 62 15.47 -12.14 5.66
C VAL A 62 14.87 -13.04 6.75
N VAL A 63 15.32 -12.87 7.98
CA VAL A 63 14.85 -13.57 9.18
C VAL A 63 13.66 -12.84 9.78
N PHE A 64 12.46 -13.38 9.55
CA PHE A 64 11.23 -12.84 10.13
C PHE A 64 11.14 -13.22 11.60
N THR A 65 11.10 -12.20 12.47
CA THR A 65 11.20 -12.37 13.91
C THR A 65 9.85 -12.18 14.59
N CYS A 66 9.53 -13.04 15.57
CA CYS A 66 8.28 -13.02 16.32
C CYS A 66 7.02 -13.18 15.46
N MET A 67 7.03 -14.11 14.50
CA MET A 67 5.84 -14.39 13.71
C MET A 67 4.68 -14.94 14.55
N THR A 68 4.95 -15.62 15.67
CA THR A 68 3.93 -16.16 16.59
C THR A 68 3.84 -15.43 17.94
N SER A 69 4.33 -14.20 17.99
CA SER A 69 4.35 -13.32 19.17
C SER A 69 4.46 -11.86 18.73
N ASP A 70 4.84 -10.94 19.61
CA ASP A 70 5.28 -9.58 19.26
C ASP A 70 6.60 -9.31 19.99
N PHE A 71 7.56 -8.65 19.32
CA PHE A 71 8.91 -8.50 19.87
C PHE A 71 8.96 -7.52 21.07
N PHE A 72 8.01 -6.58 21.12
CA PHE A 72 7.94 -5.54 22.16
C PHE A 72 6.89 -5.86 23.24
N LEU A 73 6.63 -7.14 23.50
CA LEU A 73 5.81 -7.57 24.64
C LEU A 73 6.52 -7.29 25.97
N PRO A 74 5.86 -6.68 26.98
CA PRO A 74 6.43 -6.54 28.32
C PRO A 74 6.88 -7.85 28.94
N GLU A 75 6.13 -8.94 28.71
CA GLU A 75 6.46 -10.26 29.24
C GLU A 75 7.77 -10.84 28.68
N ALA A 76 8.28 -10.27 27.58
CA ALA A 76 9.57 -10.62 27.00
C ALA A 76 10.72 -9.71 27.45
N ASP A 77 10.49 -8.71 28.32
CA ASP A 77 11.52 -7.75 28.76
C ASP A 77 12.75 -8.48 29.32
N GLY A 78 12.55 -9.48 30.19
CA GLY A 78 13.63 -10.28 30.77
C GLY A 78 14.39 -11.21 29.81
N TRP A 79 13.98 -11.31 28.55
CA TRP A 79 14.65 -12.10 27.52
C TRP A 79 15.12 -11.28 26.32
N ARG A 80 14.65 -10.04 26.17
CA ARG A 80 14.86 -9.27 24.94
C ARG A 80 16.30 -8.86 24.74
N GLU A 81 17.00 -8.50 25.81
CA GLU A 81 18.41 -8.10 25.76
C GLU A 81 19.28 -9.16 25.07
N GLY A 82 19.14 -10.43 25.47
CA GLY A 82 19.85 -11.53 24.80
C GLY A 82 19.46 -11.73 23.33
N CYS A 83 18.24 -11.34 22.91
CA CYS A 83 17.90 -11.33 21.48
C CYS A 83 18.59 -10.18 20.75
N TRP A 84 18.74 -9.00 21.37
CA TRP A 84 19.53 -7.91 20.79
C TRP A 84 21.00 -8.29 20.66
N ASP A 85 21.58 -8.97 21.64
CA ASP A 85 22.95 -9.49 21.54
C ASP A 85 23.11 -10.47 20.37
N ILE A 86 22.14 -11.37 20.17
CA ILE A 86 22.13 -12.28 19.03
C ILE A 86 22.04 -11.51 17.70
N ILE A 87 21.17 -10.50 17.60
CA ILE A 87 21.01 -9.67 16.40
C ILE A 87 22.29 -8.89 16.10
N ARG A 88 22.94 -8.33 17.14
CA ARG A 88 24.22 -7.64 17.06
C ARG A 88 25.33 -8.57 16.58
N GLN A 89 25.41 -9.78 17.16
CA GLN A 89 26.42 -10.78 16.80
C GLN A 89 26.23 -11.33 15.38
N ARG A 90 24.97 -11.50 14.96
CA ARG A 90 24.61 -11.97 13.62
C ARG A 90 24.33 -10.81 12.66
N SER A 91 25.24 -9.84 12.62
CA SER A 91 25.17 -8.69 11.70
C SER A 91 25.23 -9.08 10.21
N ASP A 92 25.61 -10.33 9.91
CA ASP A 92 25.54 -10.92 8.57
C ASP A 92 24.11 -11.28 8.14
N LEU A 93 23.16 -11.40 9.09
CA LEU A 93 21.75 -11.67 8.83
C LEU A 93 20.93 -10.38 8.88
N HIS A 94 19.91 -10.29 8.03
CA HIS A 94 18.91 -9.22 8.09
C HIS A 94 17.66 -9.67 8.85
N PHE A 95 17.30 -8.97 9.92
CA PHE A 95 16.14 -9.28 10.75
C PHE A 95 14.97 -8.36 10.42
N HIS A 96 13.77 -8.93 10.28
CA HIS A 96 12.54 -8.17 10.07
C HIS A 96 11.58 -8.40 11.22
N ILE A 97 11.35 -7.35 12.01
CA ILE A 97 10.45 -7.34 13.16
C ILE A 97 9.17 -6.58 12.77
N ILE A 98 8.02 -7.23 12.87
CA ILE A 98 6.71 -6.63 12.62
C ILE A 98 5.99 -6.49 13.97
N THR A 99 5.49 -5.30 14.28
CA THR A 99 4.87 -5.04 15.59
C THR A 99 3.59 -4.21 15.49
N LYS A 100 2.73 -4.37 16.50
CA LYS A 100 1.60 -3.47 16.82
C LYS A 100 1.86 -2.60 18.05
N ARG A 101 3.04 -2.73 18.67
CA ARG A 101 3.49 -2.14 19.94
C ARG A 101 4.64 -1.16 19.74
N ILE A 102 4.58 -0.39 18.64
CA ILE A 102 5.67 0.51 18.27
C ILE A 102 5.91 1.62 19.31
N ASP A 103 4.89 1.93 20.12
CA ASP A 103 4.93 2.82 21.26
C ASP A 103 5.96 2.41 22.33
N ARG A 104 6.28 1.12 22.43
CA ARG A 104 7.28 0.60 23.38
C ARG A 104 8.72 0.60 22.86
N PHE A 105 8.93 0.92 21.58
CA PHE A 105 10.23 0.74 20.94
C PHE A 105 11.37 1.43 21.69
N ALA A 106 11.18 2.70 22.07
CA ALA A 106 12.21 3.51 22.74
C ALA A 106 12.64 2.95 24.11
N GLU A 107 11.73 2.26 24.82
CA GLU A 107 12.02 1.60 26.10
C GLU A 107 12.70 0.23 25.92
N CYS A 108 12.69 -0.30 24.70
CA CYS A 108 13.05 -1.69 24.42
C CYS A 108 14.35 -1.84 23.62
N ILE A 109 14.94 -0.76 23.10
CA ILE A 109 16.20 -0.81 22.34
C ILE A 109 17.42 -0.89 23.28
N PRO A 110 18.54 -1.47 22.83
CA PRO A 110 19.79 -1.49 23.60
C PRO A 110 20.46 -0.10 23.61
N ASP A 111 21.33 0.15 24.59
CA ASP A 111 22.00 1.45 24.77
C ASP A 111 22.86 1.88 23.57
N ASP A 112 23.41 0.92 22.82
CA ASP A 112 24.25 1.14 21.64
C ASP A 112 23.45 1.18 20.32
N TRP A 113 22.13 1.35 20.38
CA TRP A 113 21.26 1.37 19.20
C TRP A 113 21.57 2.52 18.23
N GLY A 114 21.98 3.68 18.75
CA GLY A 114 22.33 4.85 17.94
C GLY A 114 21.15 5.37 17.09
N ASP A 115 21.38 5.59 15.80
CA ASP A 115 20.38 5.97 14.79
C ASP A 115 19.65 4.76 14.17
N GLY A 116 19.93 3.56 14.68
CA GLY A 116 19.37 2.28 14.26
C GLY A 116 20.39 1.36 13.60
N TRP A 117 20.12 0.05 13.62
CA TRP A 117 21.01 -0.94 13.02
C TRP A 117 20.63 -1.24 11.56
N GLU A 118 21.64 -1.27 10.68
CA GLU A 118 21.48 -1.56 9.24
C GLU A 118 20.89 -2.96 8.98
N ASN A 119 21.15 -3.93 9.85
CA ASN A 119 20.68 -5.30 9.69
C ASN A 119 19.27 -5.53 10.30
N VAL A 120 18.54 -4.45 10.63
CA VAL A 120 17.20 -4.53 11.24
C VAL A 120 16.18 -3.68 10.49
N THR A 121 15.10 -4.33 10.03
CA THR A 121 13.89 -3.67 9.57
C THR A 121 12.79 -3.75 10.61
N ILE A 122 12.19 -2.61 10.92
CA ILE A 122 11.00 -2.51 11.77
C ILE A 122 9.78 -2.20 10.92
N SER A 123 8.73 -2.98 11.11
CA SER A 123 7.42 -2.77 10.50
C SER A 123 6.37 -2.37 11.53
N CYS A 124 5.77 -1.20 11.33
CA CYS A 124 4.64 -0.74 12.12
C CYS A 124 3.32 -1.19 11.47
N THR A 125 2.53 -1.99 12.19
CA THR A 125 1.22 -2.43 11.71
C THR A 125 0.14 -1.37 12.00
N CYS A 126 -0.67 -1.02 10.99
CA CYS A 126 -1.81 -0.10 11.07
C CYS A 126 -3.01 -0.73 10.35
N GLU A 127 -3.89 -1.38 11.11
CA GLU A 127 -5.08 -2.07 10.56
C GLU A 127 -6.25 -1.14 10.18
N ASP A 128 -6.31 0.04 10.78
CA ASP A 128 -7.36 1.06 10.63
C ASP A 128 -6.75 2.47 10.81
N GLN A 129 -7.54 3.52 10.54
CA GLN A 129 -7.09 4.92 10.58
C GLN A 129 -6.74 5.36 12.00
N GLU A 130 -7.50 4.91 13.00
CA GLU A 130 -7.23 5.22 14.41
C GLU A 130 -5.85 4.71 14.83
N ARG A 131 -5.48 3.49 14.43
CA ARG A 131 -4.14 2.95 14.68
C ARG A 131 -3.07 3.62 13.83
N ALA A 132 -3.37 4.01 12.60
CA ALA A 132 -2.44 4.77 11.77
C ALA A 132 -2.09 6.13 12.41
N ASP A 133 -3.09 6.89 12.85
CA ASP A 133 -2.89 8.20 13.48
C ASP A 133 -2.26 8.11 14.87
N PHE A 134 -2.47 7.01 15.60
CA PHE A 134 -1.77 6.78 16.87
C PHE A 134 -0.31 6.36 16.67
N ARG A 135 -0.05 5.37 15.79
CA ARG A 135 1.26 4.70 15.72
C ARG A 135 2.27 5.40 14.80
N LEU A 136 1.83 5.95 13.67
CA LEU A 136 2.76 6.48 12.66
C LEU A 136 3.48 7.77 13.08
N PRO A 137 2.88 8.72 13.81
CA PRO A 137 3.61 9.87 14.35
C PRO A 137 4.76 9.46 15.27
N VAL A 138 4.53 8.47 16.13
CA VAL A 138 5.58 7.89 16.98
C VAL A 138 6.63 7.21 16.11
N PHE A 139 6.20 6.33 15.22
CA PHE A 139 7.09 5.51 14.38
C PHE A 139 8.09 6.32 13.54
N ILE A 140 7.65 7.44 12.97
CA ILE A 140 8.51 8.33 12.18
C ILE A 140 9.58 8.99 13.05
N GLY A 141 9.27 9.34 14.29
CA GLY A 141 10.19 9.98 15.22
C GLY A 141 11.22 9.04 15.87
N LEU A 142 11.11 7.71 15.70
CA LEU A 142 12.01 6.74 16.31
C LEU A 142 13.33 6.58 15.53
N PRO A 143 14.46 6.25 16.18
CA PRO A 143 15.75 6.04 15.52
C PRO A 143 15.78 4.68 14.80
N ILE A 144 15.11 4.55 13.67
CA ILE A 144 15.01 3.30 12.90
C ILE A 144 15.61 3.57 11.52
N LYS A 145 16.49 2.70 11.01
CA LYS A 145 17.02 2.87 9.66
C LYS A 145 16.04 2.40 8.60
N HIS A 146 15.61 1.14 8.69
CA HIS A 146 14.71 0.53 7.72
C HIS A 146 13.29 0.48 8.26
N ARG A 147 12.43 1.42 7.81
CA ARG A 147 11.02 1.51 8.21
C ARG A 147 10.09 0.95 7.14
N ARG A 148 9.11 0.16 7.56
CA ARG A 148 8.02 -0.30 6.69
C ARG A 148 6.67 -0.19 7.40
N ILE A 149 5.59 -0.03 6.64
CA ILE A 149 4.23 0.00 7.16
C ILE A 149 3.50 -1.28 6.72
N VAL A 150 2.69 -1.85 7.61
CA VAL A 150 1.87 -3.03 7.32
C VAL A 150 0.41 -2.73 7.63
N SER A 151 -0.48 -2.82 6.65
CA SER A 151 -1.92 -2.82 6.85
C SER A 151 -2.46 -4.23 6.62
N GLU A 152 -2.24 -5.09 7.62
CA GLU A 152 -2.62 -6.50 7.59
C GLU A 152 -2.95 -7.03 9.00
N PRO A 153 -4.23 -7.38 9.28
CA PRO A 153 -5.36 -7.25 8.37
C PRO A 153 -5.68 -5.78 8.09
N MET A 154 -6.00 -5.45 6.83
CA MET A 154 -6.62 -4.17 6.47
C MET A 154 -8.11 -4.23 6.81
N LEU A 155 -8.57 -3.37 7.72
CA LEU A 155 -9.95 -3.38 8.23
C LEU A 155 -10.81 -2.24 7.68
N GLU A 156 -10.17 -1.19 7.17
CA GLU A 156 -10.80 -0.06 6.49
C GLU A 156 -9.83 0.63 5.53
N GLU A 157 -10.31 1.64 4.81
CA GLU A 157 -9.45 2.56 4.07
C GLU A 157 -8.65 3.43 5.05
N ILE A 158 -7.33 3.53 4.85
CA ILE A 158 -6.46 4.40 5.64
C ILE A 158 -5.80 5.45 4.74
N ASN A 159 -5.64 6.66 5.26
CA ASN A 159 -4.87 7.75 4.67
C ASN A 159 -3.59 7.99 5.49
N ILE A 160 -2.48 7.58 4.90
CA ILE A 160 -1.14 7.66 5.45
C ILE A 160 -0.20 8.51 4.57
N GLU A 161 -0.70 9.19 3.54
CA GLU A 161 0.12 9.92 2.57
C GLU A 161 1.04 10.95 3.23
N LYS A 162 0.58 11.65 4.28
CA LYS A 162 1.41 12.57 5.07
C LYS A 162 2.65 11.92 5.68
N TYR A 163 2.58 10.62 5.99
CA TYR A 163 3.64 9.82 6.60
C TYR A 163 4.57 9.18 5.57
N LEU A 164 4.26 9.28 4.28
CA LEU A 164 5.11 8.81 3.17
C LEU A 164 5.98 9.92 2.58
N ALA A 165 5.62 11.18 2.85
CA ALA A 165 6.19 12.35 2.18
C ALA A 165 7.63 12.69 2.59
N ASP A 166 8.11 12.18 3.73
CA ASP A 166 9.47 12.40 4.23
C ASP A 166 10.52 11.45 3.62
N GLY A 167 10.07 10.43 2.85
CA GLY A 167 10.95 9.44 2.24
C GLY A 167 11.54 8.42 3.21
N LEU A 168 11.08 8.36 4.47
CA LEU A 168 11.61 7.43 5.47
C LEU A 168 11.02 6.02 5.37
N ILE A 169 9.87 5.86 4.71
CA ILE A 169 9.17 4.58 4.58
C ILE A 169 9.61 3.87 3.30
N GLU A 170 10.23 2.70 3.45
CA GLU A 170 10.78 1.92 2.33
C GLU A 170 9.74 1.07 1.61
N GLN A 171 8.66 0.69 2.30
CA GLN A 171 7.60 -0.13 1.72
C GLN A 171 6.32 -0.06 2.57
N VAL A 172 5.18 -0.06 1.88
CA VAL A 172 3.87 -0.34 2.48
C VAL A 172 3.38 -1.70 2.02
N THR A 173 3.00 -2.56 2.96
CA THR A 173 2.40 -3.87 2.68
C THR A 173 0.95 -3.86 3.10
N CYS A 174 0.04 -4.42 2.29
CA CYS A 174 -1.35 -4.59 2.71
C CYS A 174 -1.87 -6.01 2.43
N GLY A 175 -2.85 -6.42 3.23
CA GLY A 175 -3.57 -7.67 2.99
C GLY A 175 -4.81 -7.84 3.84
N GLY A 176 -5.77 -8.60 3.34
CA GLY A 176 -7.00 -8.91 4.07
C GLY A 176 -6.81 -9.93 5.20
N GLU A 177 -7.81 -10.02 6.07
CA GLU A 177 -7.82 -10.97 7.18
C GLU A 177 -8.01 -12.41 6.71
N SER A 178 -7.37 -13.37 7.38
CA SER A 178 -7.49 -14.80 7.06
C SER A 178 -8.29 -15.57 8.11
N GLY A 179 -8.77 -16.76 7.74
CA GLY A 179 -9.58 -17.61 8.61
C GLY A 179 -11.08 -17.49 8.32
N GLU A 180 -11.87 -18.34 8.96
CA GLU A 180 -13.31 -18.48 8.71
C GLU A 180 -14.10 -17.24 9.11
N ASN A 181 -13.67 -16.56 10.18
CA ASN A 181 -14.28 -15.33 10.70
C ASN A 181 -13.64 -14.06 10.13
N ALA A 182 -12.99 -14.14 8.97
CA ALA A 182 -12.31 -13.00 8.36
C ALA A 182 -13.30 -11.84 8.11
N ARG A 183 -12.91 -10.65 8.55
CA ARG A 183 -13.59 -9.41 8.20
C ARG A 183 -13.33 -9.01 6.76
N LEU A 184 -14.26 -8.23 6.22
CA LEU A 184 -14.23 -7.80 4.83
C LEU A 184 -13.00 -6.93 4.55
N CYS A 185 -12.26 -7.26 3.50
CA CYS A 185 -11.26 -6.38 2.88
C CYS A 185 -11.79 -5.89 1.53
N SER A 186 -11.90 -4.58 1.33
CA SER A 186 -12.32 -4.00 0.06
C SER A 186 -11.13 -3.75 -0.86
N PHE A 187 -11.23 -4.14 -2.13
CA PHE A 187 -10.24 -3.78 -3.13
C PHE A 187 -10.14 -2.27 -3.32
N ASP A 188 -11.23 -1.50 -3.11
CA ASP A 188 -11.17 -0.04 -3.21
C ASP A 188 -10.18 0.58 -2.20
N TRP A 189 -10.09 0.00 -0.99
CA TRP A 189 -9.13 0.43 0.02
C TRP A 189 -7.70 0.12 -0.40
N VAL A 190 -7.47 -1.09 -0.95
CA VAL A 190 -6.18 -1.51 -1.54
C VAL A 190 -5.76 -0.54 -2.65
N LYS A 191 -6.69 -0.16 -3.54
CA LYS A 191 -6.43 0.82 -4.61
C LYS A 191 -6.07 2.20 -4.08
N GLU A 192 -6.75 2.69 -3.04
CA GLU A 192 -6.40 3.99 -2.44
C GLU A 192 -5.03 3.96 -1.76
N LEU A 193 -4.74 2.93 -0.96
CA LEU A 193 -3.46 2.80 -0.29
C LEU A 193 -2.30 2.70 -1.30
N ARG A 194 -2.46 1.89 -2.36
CA ARG A 194 -1.52 1.84 -3.47
C ARG A 194 -1.31 3.21 -4.11
N ARG A 195 -2.38 3.96 -4.36
CA ARG A 195 -2.30 5.30 -4.98
C ARG A 195 -1.52 6.29 -4.12
N GLN A 196 -1.66 6.25 -2.80
CA GLN A 196 -0.83 7.07 -1.89
C GLN A 196 0.65 6.72 -2.03
N CYS A 197 0.97 5.43 -2.13
CA CYS A 197 2.34 4.94 -2.33
C CYS A 197 2.91 5.37 -3.69
N VAL A 198 2.13 5.24 -4.77
CA VAL A 198 2.50 5.72 -6.12
C VAL A 198 2.81 7.21 -6.09
N ARG A 199 1.92 8.05 -5.53
CA ARG A 199 2.13 9.50 -5.44
C ARG A 199 3.40 9.89 -4.67
N SER A 200 3.81 9.06 -3.71
CA SER A 200 4.98 9.27 -2.87
C SER A 200 6.23 8.55 -3.38
N GLY A 201 6.15 7.80 -4.48
CA GLY A 201 7.25 6.97 -4.96
C GLY A 201 7.68 5.86 -3.99
N VAL A 202 6.77 5.38 -3.13
CA VAL A 202 7.04 4.32 -2.15
C VAL A 202 6.61 2.96 -2.70
N PRO A 203 7.44 1.90 -2.60
CA PRO A 203 7.02 0.54 -2.92
C PRO A 203 5.77 0.10 -2.16
N PHE A 204 4.84 -0.54 -2.89
CA PHE A 204 3.61 -1.09 -2.32
C PHE A 204 3.49 -2.57 -2.67
N TYR A 205 3.26 -3.40 -1.64
CA TYR A 205 3.11 -4.84 -1.79
C TYR A 205 1.69 -5.28 -1.41
N PHE A 206 0.90 -5.70 -2.40
CA PHE A 206 -0.39 -6.35 -2.15
C PHE A 206 -0.16 -7.83 -1.88
N LYS A 207 -0.07 -8.18 -0.60
CA LYS A 207 0.37 -9.51 -0.15
C LYS A 207 -0.69 -10.57 -0.31
N GLN A 208 -1.94 -10.26 0.07
CA GLN A 208 -3.04 -11.22 0.01
C GLN A 208 -4.42 -10.56 0.06
N THR A 209 -5.41 -11.23 -0.53
CA THR A 209 -6.82 -10.77 -0.52
C THR A 209 -7.50 -10.90 0.84
N GLY A 210 -7.05 -11.82 1.70
CA GLY A 210 -7.84 -12.31 2.84
C GLY A 210 -8.96 -13.26 2.40
N ALA A 211 -9.72 -13.78 3.38
CA ALA A 211 -10.75 -14.79 3.15
C ALA A 211 -12.12 -14.20 2.76
N LEU A 212 -12.41 -12.94 3.11
CA LEU A 212 -13.60 -12.22 2.70
C LEU A 212 -13.19 -10.94 1.98
N PHE A 213 -13.36 -10.90 0.66
CA PHE A 213 -12.83 -9.83 -0.20
C PHE A 213 -13.92 -9.23 -1.09
N ARG A 214 -14.03 -7.90 -1.13
CA ARG A 214 -14.99 -7.18 -1.99
C ARG A 214 -14.28 -6.57 -3.19
N MET A 215 -14.76 -6.88 -4.38
CA MET A 215 -14.28 -6.31 -5.63
C MET A 215 -15.45 -6.00 -6.54
N ASN A 216 -15.51 -4.78 -7.09
CA ASN A 216 -16.58 -4.32 -7.98
C ASN A 216 -17.99 -4.52 -7.40
N GLY A 217 -18.16 -4.27 -6.10
CA GLY A 217 -19.44 -4.41 -5.40
C GLY A 217 -19.86 -5.85 -5.09
N LYS A 218 -19.05 -6.86 -5.43
CA LYS A 218 -19.32 -8.26 -5.13
C LYS A 218 -18.37 -8.79 -4.06
N ASP A 219 -18.91 -9.58 -3.15
CA ASP A 219 -18.16 -10.24 -2.09
C ASP A 219 -17.75 -11.65 -2.52
N TYR A 220 -16.50 -12.00 -2.22
CA TYR A 220 -15.90 -13.28 -2.55
C TYR A 220 -15.35 -13.92 -1.28
N ARG A 221 -15.66 -15.20 -1.08
CA ARG A 221 -14.97 -16.04 -0.10
C ARG A 221 -13.82 -16.77 -0.78
N ILE A 222 -12.60 -16.50 -0.32
CA ILE A 222 -11.37 -16.97 -0.97
C ILE A 222 -10.65 -17.94 -0.04
N GLU A 223 -10.52 -19.20 -0.46
CA GLU A 223 -9.77 -20.22 0.29
C GLU A 223 -8.31 -19.79 0.50
N ARG A 224 -7.73 -20.18 1.66
CA ARG A 224 -6.38 -19.77 2.09
C ARG A 224 -5.30 -19.96 1.01
N ARG A 225 -5.34 -21.09 0.29
CA ARG A 225 -4.37 -21.43 -0.77
C ARG A 225 -4.38 -20.46 -1.96
N PHE A 226 -5.45 -19.71 -2.17
CA PHE A 226 -5.58 -18.77 -3.29
C PHE A 226 -5.32 -17.31 -2.90
N GLN A 227 -5.31 -16.96 -1.62
CA GLN A 227 -5.30 -15.54 -1.18
C GLN A 227 -4.05 -14.78 -1.63
N MET A 228 -2.87 -15.37 -1.47
CA MET A 228 -1.60 -14.77 -1.91
C MET A 228 -1.43 -14.87 -3.43
N ALA A 229 -1.70 -16.04 -4.00
CA ALA A 229 -1.55 -16.28 -5.44
C ALA A 229 -2.48 -15.38 -6.29
N GLN A 230 -3.69 -15.08 -5.83
CA GLN A 230 -4.59 -14.14 -6.52
C GLN A 230 -4.10 -12.69 -6.41
N ALA A 231 -3.61 -12.27 -5.23
CA ALA A 231 -3.02 -10.95 -5.06
C ALA A 231 -1.79 -10.76 -5.95
N GLU A 232 -0.91 -11.76 -6.03
CA GLU A 232 0.24 -11.76 -6.94
C GLU A 232 -0.19 -11.72 -8.42
N LYS A 233 -1.11 -12.61 -8.84
CA LYS A 233 -1.63 -12.67 -10.21
C LYS A 233 -2.33 -11.39 -10.66
N SER A 234 -2.82 -10.57 -9.73
CA SER A 234 -3.41 -9.27 -10.06
C SER A 234 -2.41 -8.27 -10.64
N GLY A 235 -1.10 -8.47 -10.39
CA GLY A 235 -0.05 -7.53 -10.78
C GLY A 235 -0.13 -6.19 -10.05
N TYR A 236 -0.94 -6.09 -8.99
CA TYR A 236 -1.32 -4.82 -8.39
C TYR A 236 -0.30 -4.26 -7.38
N SER A 237 0.80 -4.98 -7.14
CA SER A 237 1.95 -4.42 -6.43
C SER A 237 2.62 -3.31 -7.25
N TYR A 238 3.29 -2.40 -6.57
CA TYR A 238 3.97 -1.26 -7.18
C TYR A 238 5.42 -1.18 -6.69
N THR A 239 6.34 -1.05 -7.63
CA THR A 239 7.74 -0.73 -7.36
C THR A 239 8.13 0.38 -8.34
N PRO A 240 8.51 1.57 -7.85
CA PRO A 240 8.83 2.70 -8.70
C PRO A 240 9.86 2.37 -9.79
N ASN A 241 9.66 2.89 -10.99
CA ASN A 241 10.60 2.75 -12.12
C ASN A 241 10.86 1.30 -12.60
N THR A 242 10.01 0.32 -12.25
CA THR A 242 10.17 -1.08 -12.69
C THR A 242 9.22 -1.49 -13.82
N GLY A 243 8.24 -0.62 -14.17
CA GLY A 243 7.18 -0.95 -15.12
C GLY A 243 6.20 -2.03 -14.62
N CYS A 244 6.21 -2.38 -13.33
CA CYS A 244 5.37 -3.47 -12.82
C CYS A 244 3.87 -3.22 -13.02
N ALA A 245 3.43 -1.95 -13.00
CA ALA A 245 2.04 -1.56 -13.22
C ALA A 245 1.56 -1.78 -14.66
N ASP A 246 2.45 -1.95 -15.65
CA ASP A 246 2.09 -2.30 -17.02
C ASP A 246 1.50 -3.71 -17.13
N ARG A 247 1.72 -4.55 -16.11
CA ARG A 247 1.17 -5.91 -16.03
C ARG A 247 -0.30 -5.92 -15.59
N ILE A 248 -0.81 -4.80 -15.06
CA ILE A 248 -2.19 -4.70 -14.60
C ILE A 248 -3.11 -4.75 -15.82
N ARG A 249 -3.96 -5.77 -15.87
CA ARG A 249 -4.96 -5.93 -16.92
C ARG A 249 -6.19 -5.08 -16.61
N TYR A 250 -6.63 -4.30 -17.59
CA TYR A 250 -7.83 -3.48 -17.49
C TYR A 250 -8.48 -3.30 -18.86
N THR A 251 -9.73 -2.84 -18.87
CA THR A 251 -10.46 -2.51 -20.10
C THR A 251 -10.95 -1.07 -20.03
N LEU A 252 -10.77 -0.32 -21.12
CA LEU A 252 -11.31 1.03 -21.22
C LEU A 252 -12.83 0.96 -21.35
N PRO A 253 -13.59 1.83 -20.66
CA PRO A 253 -15.04 1.89 -20.82
C PRO A 253 -15.40 2.41 -22.22
N THR A 254 -16.56 1.99 -22.73
CA THR A 254 -17.13 2.60 -23.93
C THR A 254 -17.40 4.09 -23.68
N ARG A 255 -17.41 4.90 -24.73
CA ARG A 255 -17.75 6.34 -24.62
C ARG A 255 -19.14 6.54 -24.01
N ALA A 256 -20.13 5.73 -24.43
CA ALA A 256 -21.50 5.80 -23.91
C ALA A 256 -21.54 5.52 -22.41
N ASP A 257 -20.95 4.41 -21.97
CA ASP A 257 -20.95 4.02 -20.55
C ASP A 257 -20.21 5.03 -19.67
N LEU A 258 -19.06 5.52 -20.15
CA LEU A 258 -18.28 6.54 -19.46
C LEU A 258 -19.11 7.82 -19.24
N PHE A 259 -19.69 8.38 -20.30
CA PHE A 259 -20.47 9.62 -20.20
C PHE A 259 -21.76 9.43 -19.38
N ALA A 260 -22.42 8.27 -19.50
CA ALA A 260 -23.59 7.93 -18.68
C ALA A 260 -23.25 7.87 -17.18
N ARG A 261 -22.09 7.29 -16.82
CA ARG A 261 -21.60 7.27 -15.44
C ARG A 261 -21.22 8.67 -14.96
N LEU A 262 -20.50 9.44 -15.77
CA LEU A 262 -20.07 10.80 -15.42
C LEU A 262 -21.27 11.74 -15.20
N ALA A 263 -22.35 11.59 -15.98
CA ALA A 263 -23.57 12.38 -15.83
C ALA A 263 -24.24 12.20 -14.46
N LYS A 264 -24.08 11.02 -13.83
CA LYS A 264 -24.59 10.74 -12.48
C LYS A 264 -23.77 11.39 -11.35
N SER A 265 -22.55 11.86 -11.64
CA SER A 265 -21.72 12.52 -10.64
C SER A 265 -22.06 14.01 -10.56
N THR A 266 -22.58 14.45 -9.42
CA THR A 266 -22.90 15.87 -9.15
C THR A 266 -21.72 16.81 -9.37
N PHE A 267 -20.51 16.38 -9.01
CA PHE A 267 -19.30 17.16 -9.24
C PHE A 267 -18.94 17.27 -10.72
N ARG A 268 -18.98 16.16 -11.47
CA ARG A 268 -18.54 16.12 -12.88
C ARG A 268 -19.57 16.74 -13.81
N SER A 269 -20.84 16.53 -13.53
CA SER A 269 -21.95 16.98 -14.38
C SER A 269 -22.21 18.48 -14.31
N ARG A 270 -21.58 19.24 -13.39
CA ARG A 270 -21.76 20.69 -13.24
C ARG A 270 -20.92 21.54 -14.20
N PHE A 271 -19.85 21.00 -14.78
CA PHE A 271 -18.93 21.78 -15.61
C PHE A 271 -19.57 22.16 -16.96
N ARG A 272 -19.38 23.42 -17.37
CA ARG A 272 -19.89 24.00 -18.62
C ARG A 272 -18.81 24.89 -19.23
N LEU A 273 -18.83 25.01 -20.56
CA LEU A 273 -18.06 26.04 -21.27
C LEU A 273 -18.74 27.40 -21.00
N SER A 274 -17.95 28.41 -20.65
CA SER A 274 -18.40 29.82 -20.63
C SER A 274 -18.37 30.41 -22.03
N ASP A 275 -18.98 31.58 -22.22
CA ASP A 275 -18.97 32.25 -23.53
C ASP A 275 -17.55 32.62 -23.95
N GLU A 276 -16.69 33.02 -23.01
CA GLU A 276 -15.25 33.20 -23.24
C GLU A 276 -14.56 31.91 -23.73
N ASP A 277 -14.93 30.74 -23.19
CA ASP A 277 -14.33 29.48 -23.65
C ASP A 277 -14.77 29.17 -25.09
N ARG A 278 -16.06 29.40 -25.40
CA ARG A 278 -16.62 29.17 -26.74
C ARG A 278 -15.97 30.09 -27.75
N GLN A 279 -15.82 31.37 -27.42
CA GLN A 279 -15.13 32.35 -28.26
C GLN A 279 -13.67 31.93 -28.48
N TYR A 280 -12.95 31.55 -27.42
CA TYR A 280 -11.57 31.07 -27.54
C TYR A 280 -11.46 29.83 -28.44
N ILE A 281 -12.39 28.88 -28.33
CA ILE A 281 -12.42 27.70 -29.21
C ILE A 281 -12.72 28.09 -30.66
N ALA A 282 -13.65 29.02 -30.89
CA ALA A 282 -13.97 29.53 -32.22
C ALA A 282 -12.77 30.25 -32.86
N ASP A 283 -12.07 31.09 -32.09
CA ASP A 283 -10.90 31.86 -32.56
C ASP A 283 -9.70 30.97 -32.89
N LYS A 284 -9.50 29.89 -32.12
CA LYS A 284 -8.35 28.97 -32.30
C LYS A 284 -8.63 27.83 -33.28
N GLY A 285 -9.88 27.39 -33.39
CA GLY A 285 -10.25 26.19 -34.13
C GLY A 285 -10.00 24.88 -33.38
N LEU A 286 -10.73 23.84 -33.75
CA LEU A 286 -10.75 22.56 -33.03
C LEU A 286 -9.40 21.81 -33.07
N ASP A 287 -8.62 21.94 -34.15
CA ASP A 287 -7.33 21.28 -34.28
C ASP A 287 -6.31 21.81 -33.26
N VAL A 288 -6.28 23.13 -33.07
CA VAL A 288 -5.43 23.78 -32.06
C VAL A 288 -5.86 23.38 -30.66
N ILE A 289 -7.17 23.34 -30.39
CA ILE A 289 -7.70 22.91 -29.08
C ILE A 289 -7.36 21.45 -28.79
N ARG A 290 -7.41 20.58 -29.80
CA ARG A 290 -6.97 19.18 -29.69
C ARG A 290 -5.48 19.09 -29.42
N ALA A 291 -4.64 19.90 -30.08
CA ALA A 291 -3.20 19.95 -29.81
C ALA A 291 -2.90 20.38 -28.37
N HIS A 292 -3.62 21.40 -27.85
CA HIS A 292 -3.51 21.79 -26.44
C HIS A 292 -3.93 20.65 -25.50
N ALA A 293 -5.00 19.92 -25.83
CA ALA A 293 -5.44 18.79 -25.03
C ALA A 293 -4.38 17.68 -24.96
N ALA A 294 -3.80 17.31 -26.10
CA ALA A 294 -2.72 16.34 -26.16
C ALA A 294 -1.50 16.80 -25.34
N ASP A 295 -1.10 18.07 -25.47
CA ASP A 295 0.02 18.64 -24.71
C ASP A 295 -0.22 18.59 -23.19
N PHE A 296 -1.42 18.94 -22.73
CA PHE A 296 -1.76 18.84 -21.31
C PHE A 296 -1.79 17.41 -20.81
N VAL A 297 -2.28 16.45 -21.60
CA VAL A 297 -2.25 15.03 -21.25
C VAL A 297 -0.81 14.54 -21.12
N ALA A 298 0.03 14.83 -22.13
CA ALA A 298 1.43 14.44 -22.14
C ALA A 298 2.21 15.00 -20.94
N LYS A 299 2.03 16.29 -20.62
CA LYS A 299 2.79 16.94 -19.55
C LYS A 299 2.26 16.64 -18.15
N LYS A 300 0.95 16.47 -17.97
CA LYS A 300 0.30 16.44 -16.64
C LYS A 300 -0.22 15.07 -16.21
N LEU A 301 -0.37 14.11 -17.13
CA LEU A 301 -0.96 12.80 -16.83
C LEU A 301 -0.11 11.62 -17.30
N ALA A 302 0.71 11.81 -18.33
CA ALA A 302 1.49 10.73 -18.92
C ALA A 302 2.65 10.22 -18.07
N PRO A 303 3.39 11.04 -17.29
CA PRO A 303 4.45 10.51 -16.43
C PRO A 303 3.93 9.48 -15.42
N GLU A 304 4.78 8.54 -15.01
CA GLU A 304 4.45 7.52 -13.99
C GLU A 304 3.91 8.15 -12.71
N ASN A 305 4.63 9.19 -12.23
CA ASN A 305 4.31 9.98 -11.04
C ASN A 305 4.21 11.46 -11.42
N PRO A 306 3.05 11.92 -11.91
CA PRO A 306 2.89 13.31 -12.31
C PRO A 306 3.07 14.27 -11.13
N PRO A 307 3.77 15.41 -11.31
CA PRO A 307 3.92 16.41 -10.26
C PRO A 307 2.56 16.88 -9.74
N LYS A 308 2.39 16.88 -8.42
CA LYS A 308 1.15 17.27 -7.75
C LYS A 308 -0.07 16.47 -8.23
N ASP A 309 0.07 15.16 -8.46
CA ASP A 309 -1.05 14.31 -8.86
C ASP A 309 -2.23 14.42 -7.89
N GLY A 310 -3.43 14.61 -8.43
CA GLY A 310 -4.65 15.01 -7.71
C GLY A 310 -4.90 16.52 -7.68
N ARG A 311 -3.88 17.35 -7.99
CA ARG A 311 -3.94 18.82 -7.99
C ARG A 311 -3.26 19.45 -9.22
N GLN A 312 -2.87 18.67 -10.23
CA GLN A 312 -2.09 19.13 -11.37
C GLN A 312 -2.88 19.94 -12.42
N THR A 313 -4.21 19.78 -12.44
CA THR A 313 -5.11 20.41 -13.41
C THR A 313 -5.86 21.58 -12.76
N PRO A 314 -5.62 22.84 -13.22
CA PRO A 314 -6.38 24.00 -12.77
C PRO A 314 -7.89 23.86 -13.01
N MET A 315 -8.71 24.64 -12.30
CA MET A 315 -10.17 24.62 -12.49
C MET A 315 -10.67 25.57 -13.60
N ARG A 316 -9.83 26.53 -14.02
CA ARG A 316 -10.15 27.64 -14.94
C ARG A 316 -8.92 28.01 -15.77
N GLY A 317 -9.10 28.89 -16.75
CA GLY A 317 -8.01 29.46 -17.56
C GLY A 317 -7.80 28.78 -18.92
N HIS A 318 -8.46 27.65 -19.18
CA HIS A 318 -8.50 27.02 -20.50
C HIS A 318 -9.71 26.08 -20.61
N PRO A 319 -10.42 26.00 -21.75
CA PRO A 319 -11.57 25.10 -21.94
C PRO A 319 -11.25 23.64 -21.64
N ILE A 320 -10.06 23.18 -22.03
CA ILE A 320 -9.61 21.80 -21.77
C ILE A 320 -9.49 21.48 -20.28
N PHE A 321 -9.15 22.45 -19.42
CA PHE A 321 -9.12 22.18 -17.97
C PHE A 321 -10.52 21.87 -17.43
N LYS A 322 -11.55 22.59 -17.91
CA LYS A 322 -12.94 22.27 -17.59
C LYS A 322 -13.33 20.90 -18.14
N ALA A 323 -12.92 20.58 -19.37
CA ALA A 323 -13.12 19.25 -19.96
C ALA A 323 -12.48 18.15 -19.10
N GLN A 324 -11.22 18.29 -18.70
CA GLN A 324 -10.50 17.32 -17.85
C GLN A 324 -11.24 17.06 -16.54
N HIS A 325 -11.74 18.10 -15.87
CA HIS A 325 -12.53 17.91 -14.66
C HIS A 325 -13.89 17.27 -14.96
N ALA A 326 -14.57 17.68 -16.02
CA ALA A 326 -15.88 17.16 -16.36
C ALA A 326 -15.84 15.69 -16.81
N THR A 327 -14.74 15.26 -17.42
CA THR A 327 -14.56 13.91 -17.96
C THR A 327 -13.77 12.99 -17.05
N ALA A 328 -13.37 13.45 -15.87
CA ALA A 328 -12.51 12.71 -14.95
C ALA A 328 -11.12 12.34 -15.53
N CYS A 329 -10.57 13.22 -16.36
CA CYS A 329 -9.20 13.15 -16.87
C CYS A 329 -8.29 14.22 -16.23
N CYS A 330 -8.53 14.60 -14.97
CA CYS A 330 -7.76 15.64 -14.27
C CYS A 330 -6.60 15.11 -13.40
N CYS A 331 -6.57 13.81 -13.08
CA CYS A 331 -5.48 13.17 -12.36
C CYS A 331 -5.46 11.64 -12.55
N ARG A 332 -4.39 10.95 -12.10
CA ARG A 332 -4.27 9.48 -12.21
C ARG A 332 -5.37 8.76 -11.45
N GLY A 333 -5.73 9.25 -10.27
CA GLY A 333 -6.83 8.67 -9.48
C GLY A 333 -8.18 8.74 -10.19
N CYS A 334 -8.43 9.80 -10.97
CA CYS A 334 -9.64 9.90 -11.79
C CYS A 334 -9.59 8.97 -13.00
N LEU A 335 -8.43 8.85 -13.65
CA LEU A 335 -8.22 7.88 -14.73
C LEU A 335 -8.47 6.44 -14.27
N GLU A 336 -7.94 6.06 -13.11
CA GLU A 336 -8.14 4.72 -12.55
C GLU A 336 -9.60 4.46 -12.18
N LYS A 337 -10.27 5.43 -11.55
CA LYS A 337 -11.67 5.27 -11.10
C LYS A 337 -12.69 5.26 -12.24
N TRP A 338 -12.50 6.12 -13.24
CA TRP A 338 -13.53 6.37 -14.27
C TRP A 338 -13.20 5.68 -15.59
N HIS A 339 -11.91 5.59 -15.94
CA HIS A 339 -11.43 5.05 -17.20
C HIS A 339 -10.74 3.69 -17.05
N ASN A 340 -10.60 3.18 -15.83
CA ASN A 340 -9.93 1.93 -15.47
C ASN A 340 -8.41 1.91 -15.79
N ILE A 341 -7.80 3.07 -16.09
CA ILE A 341 -6.37 3.15 -16.40
C ILE A 341 -5.58 3.18 -15.08
N PRO A 342 -4.75 2.15 -14.77
CA PRO A 342 -4.10 2.03 -13.46
C PRO A 342 -3.06 3.12 -13.22
N SER A 343 -2.88 3.50 -11.96
CA SER A 343 -1.81 4.40 -11.51
C SER A 343 -0.45 3.68 -11.45
N GLY A 344 0.67 4.43 -11.39
CA GLY A 344 2.02 3.88 -11.24
C GLY A 344 2.63 3.31 -12.52
N LYS A 345 2.12 3.75 -13.69
CA LYS A 345 2.70 3.49 -15.01
C LYS A 345 2.74 4.78 -15.82
N THR A 346 3.70 4.87 -16.74
CA THR A 346 3.68 5.87 -17.81
C THR A 346 2.53 5.57 -18.77
N LEU A 347 1.82 6.60 -19.23
CA LEU A 347 0.81 6.41 -20.27
C LEU A 347 1.46 6.09 -21.61
N THR A 348 0.88 5.11 -22.28
CA THR A 348 1.14 4.81 -23.69
C THR A 348 0.50 5.87 -24.59
N ASP A 349 1.00 6.00 -25.81
CA ASP A 349 0.43 6.91 -26.82
C ASP A 349 -1.05 6.61 -27.08
N ARG A 350 -1.45 5.34 -27.03
CA ARG A 350 -2.85 4.92 -27.17
C ARG A 350 -3.72 5.42 -26.02
N GLU A 351 -3.23 5.36 -24.78
CA GLU A 351 -3.95 5.90 -23.63
C GLU A 351 -4.03 7.44 -23.71
N CYS A 352 -2.94 8.11 -24.10
CA CYS A 352 -2.91 9.55 -24.32
C CYS A 352 -3.90 10.00 -25.40
N ALA A 353 -3.94 9.30 -26.53
CA ALA A 353 -4.89 9.55 -27.61
C ALA A 353 -6.32 9.32 -27.14
N TYR A 354 -6.60 8.19 -26.46
CA TYR A 354 -7.91 7.90 -25.89
C TYR A 354 -8.38 9.03 -24.96
N ILE A 355 -7.53 9.52 -24.06
CA ILE A 355 -7.87 10.61 -23.13
C ILE A 355 -8.15 11.89 -23.92
N THR A 356 -7.28 12.24 -24.87
CA THR A 356 -7.47 13.42 -25.73
C THR A 356 -8.81 13.38 -26.45
N ASP A 357 -9.19 12.23 -27.00
CA ASP A 357 -10.49 12.04 -27.64
C ASP A 357 -11.66 12.19 -26.67
N VAL A 358 -11.56 11.70 -25.41
CA VAL A 358 -12.62 11.95 -24.40
C VAL A 358 -12.85 13.44 -24.22
N LEU A 359 -11.74 14.19 -24.09
CA LEU A 359 -11.78 15.63 -23.85
C LEU A 359 -12.45 16.35 -25.01
N MET A 360 -12.06 15.99 -26.24
CA MET A 360 -12.64 16.59 -27.44
C MET A 360 -14.11 16.22 -27.64
N ASP A 361 -14.51 14.98 -27.37
CA ASP A 361 -15.92 14.56 -27.40
C ASP A 361 -16.78 15.42 -26.45
N TRP A 362 -16.25 15.74 -25.27
CA TRP A 362 -16.95 16.57 -24.29
C TRP A 362 -17.05 18.03 -24.71
N VAL A 363 -15.99 18.56 -25.33
CA VAL A 363 -15.92 19.94 -25.84
C VAL A 363 -16.90 20.10 -27.00
N VAL A 364 -16.83 19.24 -28.02
CA VAL A 364 -17.67 19.31 -29.23
C VAL A 364 -19.15 19.20 -28.90
N LYS A 365 -19.54 18.36 -27.94
CA LYS A 365 -20.95 18.25 -27.48
C LYS A 365 -21.48 19.48 -26.75
N ARG A 366 -20.65 20.49 -26.45
CA ARG A 366 -21.00 21.68 -25.65
C ARG A 366 -20.71 23.00 -26.35
N LEU A 367 -20.11 22.95 -27.52
CA LEU A 367 -20.19 24.00 -28.52
C LEU A 367 -21.61 24.00 -29.08
#